data_AF-W7XWN7-F1
#
_entry.id   AF-W7XWN7-F1
#
_cell.length_a   1.000
_cell.length_b   1.000
_cell.length_c   1.000
_cell.angle_alpha   90.00
_cell.angle_beta   90.00
_cell.angle_gamma   90.00
#
_symmetry.space_group_name_H-M   'P 1'
#
loop_
_entity.id
_entity.type
_entity.pdbx_description
1 polymer ?
#
loop_
_entity_poly.entity_id
_entity_poly.type
_entity_poly.pdbx_seq_one_letter_code
_entity_poly.pdbx_strand_id
1 'polypeptide(L)'
;MKNILKIFALLFIAACMSSCEPEEYDVPDIDLTSVYSIGETENNDLSTINIYRDKALLTVWNKDGAVTSFETKDYSDSSDDTNYLVTVTAVEEVTVVDGEGNESLATITYGYDLVASKETGVCNVSITTTNEKGEVSTLSISGTLVEKEIYN
;
A
#
# COMPACT_ATOMS: atom_id res chain seq x y z
N MET A 1 61.44 -30.46 -5.23
CA MET A 1 60.62 -29.57 -4.38
C MET A 1 60.08 -28.33 -5.10
N LYS A 2 60.83 -27.69 -6.03
CA LYS A 2 60.34 -26.49 -6.78
C LYS A 2 59.07 -26.71 -7.62
N ASN A 3 58.84 -27.92 -8.15
CA ASN A 3 57.66 -28.18 -9.01
C ASN A 3 56.39 -28.52 -8.20
N ILE A 4 56.54 -29.05 -6.99
CA ILE A 4 55.42 -29.34 -6.08
C ILE A 4 54.85 -28.03 -5.50
N LEU A 5 55.70 -27.06 -5.17
CA LEU A 5 55.26 -25.75 -4.69
C LEU A 5 54.43 -24.98 -5.74
N LYS A 6 54.77 -25.14 -7.02
CA LYS A 6 54.01 -24.54 -8.14
C LYS A 6 52.62 -25.15 -8.30
N ILE A 7 52.48 -26.45 -8.05
CA ILE A 7 51.20 -27.17 -8.13
C ILE A 7 50.28 -26.71 -6.99
N PHE A 8 50.81 -26.58 -5.77
CA PHE A 8 50.03 -26.07 -4.64
C PHE A 8 49.58 -24.61 -4.83
N ALA A 9 50.44 -23.75 -5.39
CA ALA A 9 50.07 -22.37 -5.71
C ALA A 9 48.96 -22.29 -6.77
N LEU A 10 49.00 -23.16 -7.80
CA LEU A 10 47.97 -23.19 -8.84
C LEU A 10 46.62 -23.68 -8.29
N LEU A 11 46.65 -24.66 -7.38
CA LEU A 11 45.45 -25.23 -6.77
C LEU A 11 44.79 -24.24 -5.79
N PHE A 12 45.59 -23.40 -5.12
CA PHE A 12 45.09 -22.34 -4.25
C PHE A 12 44.42 -21.21 -5.05
N ILE A 13 44.96 -20.84 -6.21
CA ILE A 13 44.35 -19.81 -7.09
C ILE A 13 43.03 -20.31 -7.69
N ALA A 14 42.96 -21.59 -8.07
CA ALA A 14 41.73 -22.19 -8.58
C ALA A 14 40.61 -22.24 -7.51
N ALA A 15 40.97 -22.54 -6.25
CA ALA A 15 40.01 -22.57 -5.14
C ALA A 15 39.40 -21.19 -4.83
N CYS A 16 40.14 -20.10 -5.01
CA CYS A 16 39.64 -18.74 -4.80
C CYS A 16 38.62 -18.29 -5.85
N MET A 17 38.58 -18.90 -7.05
CA MET A 17 37.62 -18.53 -8.10
C MET A 17 36.25 -19.21 -7.94
N SER A 18 36.18 -20.30 -7.17
CA SER A 18 34.92 -21.01 -6.86
C SER A 18 34.11 -20.37 -5.72
N SER A 19 34.61 -19.29 -5.10
CA SER A 19 33.90 -18.57 -4.02
C SER A 19 33.09 -17.36 -4.53
N CYS A 20 33.04 -17.15 -5.84
CA CYS A 20 32.20 -16.12 -6.46
C CYS A 20 30.95 -16.80 -7.05
N GLU A 21 30.16 -17.41 -6.18
CA GLU A 21 28.76 -17.66 -6.50
C GLU A 21 28.06 -16.29 -6.41
N PRO A 22 27.33 -15.84 -7.44
CA PRO A 22 26.56 -14.61 -7.32
C PRO A 22 25.56 -14.82 -6.18
N GLU A 23 25.61 -13.94 -5.18
CA GLU A 23 24.54 -13.86 -4.19
C GLU A 23 23.23 -13.66 -4.96
N GLU A 24 22.27 -14.56 -4.78
CA GLU A 24 20.89 -14.32 -5.22
C GLU A 24 20.38 -13.13 -4.42
N TYR A 25 20.47 -11.94 -5.01
CA TYR A 25 19.77 -10.78 -4.50
C TYR A 25 18.28 -11.02 -4.75
N ASP A 26 17.49 -10.99 -3.70
CA ASP A 26 16.04 -10.89 -3.82
C ASP A 26 15.73 -9.65 -4.67
N VAL A 27 15.35 -9.90 -5.92
CA VAL A 27 14.93 -8.83 -6.83
C VAL A 27 13.58 -8.36 -6.29
N PRO A 28 13.41 -7.06 -6.02
CA PRO A 28 12.12 -6.55 -5.57
C PRO A 28 11.06 -6.87 -6.62
N ASP A 29 9.94 -7.43 -6.16
CA ASP A 29 8.78 -7.78 -6.98
C ASP A 29 8.02 -6.50 -7.36
N ILE A 30 8.55 -5.82 -8.38
CA ILE A 30 8.05 -4.55 -8.92
C ILE A 30 7.23 -4.88 -10.16
N ASP A 31 5.91 -4.90 -9.99
CA ASP A 31 4.96 -5.12 -11.06
C ASP A 31 3.96 -3.96 -11.14
N LEU A 32 3.45 -3.73 -12.34
CA LEU A 32 2.31 -2.83 -12.51
C LEU A 32 1.08 -3.46 -11.84
N THR A 33 0.47 -2.70 -10.93
CA THR A 33 -0.74 -3.09 -10.23
C THR A 33 -1.86 -2.12 -10.57
N SER A 34 -3.05 -2.68 -10.83
CA SER A 34 -4.24 -1.91 -11.14
C SER A 34 -4.78 -1.21 -9.89
N VAL A 35 -5.01 0.11 -10.01
CA VAL A 35 -5.53 0.92 -8.91
C VAL A 35 -6.67 1.83 -9.33
N TYR A 36 -7.61 2.00 -8.41
CA TYR A 36 -8.55 3.11 -8.43
C TYR A 36 -7.91 4.33 -7.77
N SER A 37 -7.58 5.34 -8.57
CA SER A 37 -6.96 6.57 -8.12
C SER A 37 -7.98 7.69 -8.06
N ILE A 38 -8.34 8.12 -6.86
CA ILE A 38 -9.16 9.29 -6.62
C ILE A 38 -8.21 10.49 -6.48
N GLY A 39 -8.27 11.43 -7.41
CA GLY A 39 -7.50 12.67 -7.40
C GLY A 39 -8.39 13.91 -7.42
N GLU A 40 -7.76 15.08 -7.55
CA GLU A 40 -8.45 16.39 -7.64
C GLU A 40 -9.47 16.60 -6.52
N THR A 41 -9.19 16.08 -5.34
CA THR A 41 -10.17 16.09 -4.25
C THR A 41 -10.48 17.52 -3.82
N GLU A 42 -11.77 17.83 -3.64
CA GLU A 42 -12.24 19.11 -3.09
C GLU A 42 -11.94 19.28 -1.59
N ASN A 43 -11.22 18.33 -0.99
CA ASN A 43 -10.75 18.36 0.39
C ASN A 43 -9.49 19.25 0.54
N ASN A 44 -9.30 19.89 1.71
CA ASN A 44 -8.16 20.78 1.94
C ASN A 44 -6.85 20.05 2.29
N ASP A 45 -6.94 18.83 2.79
CA ASP A 45 -5.79 18.10 3.34
C ASP A 45 -5.40 16.93 2.41
N LEU A 46 -6.39 16.20 1.91
CA LEU A 46 -6.19 15.05 1.03
C LEU A 46 -5.90 15.51 -0.41
N SER A 47 -5.03 14.78 -1.10
CA SER A 47 -4.67 15.01 -2.50
C SER A 47 -5.07 13.84 -3.39
N THR A 48 -4.63 12.64 -3.03
CA THR A 48 -4.86 11.42 -3.83
C THR A 48 -5.11 10.23 -2.93
N ILE A 49 -6.05 9.36 -3.31
CA ILE A 49 -6.27 8.06 -2.67
C ILE A 49 -6.11 7.00 -3.75
N ASN A 50 -5.21 6.04 -3.56
CA ASN A 50 -5.13 4.86 -4.42
C ASN A 50 -5.65 3.65 -3.66
N ILE A 51 -6.62 2.97 -4.25
CA ILE A 51 -7.14 1.69 -3.77
C ILE A 51 -6.61 0.62 -4.73
N TYR A 52 -5.76 -0.29 -4.22
CA TYR A 52 -5.19 -1.36 -5.02
C TYR A 52 -6.20 -2.49 -5.16
N ARG A 53 -6.38 -2.99 -6.39
CA ARG A 53 -7.43 -3.98 -6.70
C ARG A 53 -6.98 -5.40 -6.39
N ASP A 54 -5.71 -5.69 -6.64
CA ASP A 54 -5.12 -7.03 -6.52
C ASP A 54 -4.17 -7.16 -5.32
N LYS A 55 -4.02 -6.09 -4.51
CA LYS A 55 -3.17 -6.05 -3.32
C LYS A 55 -3.96 -5.50 -2.14
N ALA A 56 -3.71 -6.05 -0.94
CA ALA A 56 -4.29 -5.60 0.31
C ALA A 56 -3.67 -4.27 0.79
N LEU A 57 -3.76 -3.23 -0.05
CA LEU A 57 -3.09 -1.94 0.13
C LEU A 57 -4.01 -0.79 -0.26
N LEU A 58 -3.97 0.27 0.54
CA LEU A 58 -4.51 1.58 0.22
C LEU A 58 -3.48 2.64 0.58
N THR A 59 -3.29 3.63 -0.28
CA THR A 59 -2.40 4.77 0.01
C THR A 59 -3.16 6.08 -0.04
N VAL A 60 -2.94 6.93 0.94
CA VAL A 60 -3.48 8.29 1.03
C VAL A 60 -2.32 9.27 0.95
N TRP A 61 -2.40 10.16 -0.03
CA TRP A 61 -1.47 11.26 -0.23
C TRP A 61 -2.14 12.54 0.24
N ASN A 62 -1.45 13.27 1.11
CA ASN A 62 -1.85 14.60 1.55
C ASN A 62 -1.30 15.66 0.59
N LYS A 63 -1.90 16.85 0.59
CA LYS A 63 -1.46 17.98 -0.26
C LYS A 63 -0.08 18.53 0.12
N ASP A 64 0.40 18.23 1.33
CA ASP A 64 1.77 18.54 1.76
C ASP A 64 2.82 17.52 1.26
N GLY A 65 2.38 16.47 0.58
CA GLY A 65 3.24 15.41 0.04
C GLY A 65 3.48 14.24 1.00
N ALA A 66 2.92 14.26 2.20
CA ALA A 66 2.96 13.10 3.09
C ALA A 66 2.13 11.95 2.51
N VAL A 67 2.62 10.72 2.68
CA VAL A 67 1.95 9.51 2.21
C VAL A 67 1.77 8.56 3.38
N THR A 68 0.54 8.08 3.54
CA THR A 68 0.20 7.04 4.50
C THR A 68 -0.29 5.82 3.75
N SER A 69 0.14 4.65 4.16
CA SER A 69 -0.29 3.36 3.61
C SER A 69 -1.00 2.56 4.66
N PHE A 70 -2.05 1.86 4.26
CA PHE A 70 -2.85 1.01 5.11
C PHE A 70 -2.96 -0.38 4.51
N GLU A 71 -2.92 -1.40 5.37
CA GLU A 71 -3.38 -2.72 5.00
C GLU A 71 -4.90 -2.68 4.79
N THR A 72 -5.39 -3.39 3.78
CA THR A 72 -6.82 -3.44 3.49
C THR A 72 -7.41 -4.82 3.60
N LYS A 73 -8.71 -4.86 3.86
CA LYS A 73 -9.55 -6.05 3.89
C LYS A 73 -10.93 -5.72 3.33
N ASP A 74 -11.71 -6.78 3.11
CA ASP A 74 -13.11 -6.68 2.70
C ASP A 74 -13.32 -5.83 1.43
N TYR A 75 -12.36 -5.90 0.50
CA TYR A 75 -12.47 -5.25 -0.81
C TYR A 75 -13.64 -5.86 -1.60
N SER A 76 -14.48 -5.01 -2.16
CA SER A 76 -15.55 -5.40 -3.05
C SER A 76 -15.71 -4.38 -4.17
N ASP A 77 -15.85 -4.88 -5.39
CA ASP A 77 -16.18 -4.11 -6.58
C ASP A 77 -17.51 -4.64 -7.15
N SER A 78 -18.59 -3.90 -6.90
CA SER A 78 -19.93 -4.21 -7.40
C SER A 78 -20.34 -3.25 -8.51
N SER A 79 -19.37 -2.71 -9.24
CA SER A 79 -19.59 -1.74 -10.31
C SER A 79 -20.56 -2.26 -11.37
N ASP A 80 -21.40 -1.37 -11.89
CA ASP A 80 -22.38 -1.65 -12.93
C ASP A 80 -21.96 -0.99 -14.27
N ASP A 81 -22.84 -1.00 -15.27
CA ASP A 81 -22.54 -0.41 -16.59
C ASP A 81 -22.31 1.11 -16.56
N THR A 82 -22.79 1.78 -15.52
CA THR A 82 -22.83 3.25 -15.42
C THR A 82 -21.95 3.81 -14.31
N ASN A 83 -21.76 3.05 -13.23
CA ASN A 83 -21.07 3.51 -12.03
C ASN A 83 -20.00 2.53 -11.58
N TYR A 84 -18.91 3.09 -11.08
CA TYR A 84 -18.02 2.36 -10.18
C TYR A 84 -18.63 2.35 -8.78
N LEU A 85 -18.70 1.17 -8.18
CA LEU A 85 -19.22 0.94 -6.83
C LEU A 85 -18.19 0.07 -6.09
N VAL A 86 -17.30 0.72 -5.37
CA VAL A 86 -16.15 0.06 -4.73
C VAL A 86 -16.21 0.30 -3.23
N THR A 87 -16.05 -0.76 -2.44
CA THR A 87 -15.92 -0.68 -0.99
C THR A 87 -14.64 -1.34 -0.53
N VAL A 88 -13.98 -0.78 0.48
CA VAL A 88 -12.78 -1.34 1.08
C VAL A 88 -12.63 -0.89 2.53
N THR A 89 -12.12 -1.76 3.39
CA THR A 89 -11.78 -1.40 4.78
C THR A 89 -10.27 -1.34 4.93
N ALA A 90 -9.74 -0.19 5.33
CA ALA A 90 -8.35 -0.04 5.76
C ALA A 90 -8.23 -0.18 7.27
N VAL A 91 -7.12 -0.72 7.75
CA VAL A 91 -6.82 -0.90 9.17
C VAL A 91 -5.50 -0.23 9.55
N GLU A 92 -5.46 0.30 10.78
CA GLU A 92 -4.26 0.87 11.38
C GLU A 92 -4.14 0.35 12.83
N GLU A 93 -2.97 -0.18 13.18
CA GLU A 93 -2.66 -0.53 14.56
C GLU A 93 -2.04 0.68 15.26
N VAL A 94 -2.65 1.09 16.37
CA VAL A 94 -2.21 2.22 17.18
C VAL A 94 -1.89 1.75 18.60
N THR A 95 -0.88 2.37 19.20
CA THR A 95 -0.60 2.19 20.63
C THR A 95 -1.45 3.17 21.42
N VAL A 96 -2.23 2.66 22.37
CA VAL A 96 -3.09 3.45 23.25
C VAL A 96 -2.60 3.34 24.68
N VAL A 97 -2.61 4.48 25.39
CA VAL A 97 -2.18 4.58 26.77
C VAL A 97 -3.40 4.79 27.66
N ASP A 98 -3.58 3.93 28.65
CA ASP A 98 -4.69 4.08 29.61
C ASP A 98 -4.42 5.17 30.67
N GLY A 99 -5.40 5.42 31.54
CA GLY A 99 -5.26 6.40 32.61
C GLY A 99 -4.22 6.06 33.68
N GLU A 100 -3.70 4.84 33.67
CA GLU A 100 -2.66 4.33 34.57
C GLU A 100 -1.26 4.32 33.92
N GLY A 101 -1.18 4.67 32.62
CA GLY A 101 0.05 4.71 31.85
C GLY A 101 0.43 3.38 31.20
N ASN A 102 -0.46 2.40 31.16
CA ASN A 102 -0.20 1.13 30.47
C ASN A 102 -0.47 1.27 28.97
N GLU A 103 0.46 0.76 28.17
CA GLU A 103 0.35 0.69 26.72
C GLU A 103 -0.36 -0.59 26.29
N SER A 104 -1.27 -0.48 25.32
CA SER A 104 -1.88 -1.62 24.64
C SER A 104 -2.05 -1.31 23.15
N LEU A 105 -2.15 -2.36 22.33
CA LEU A 105 -2.46 -2.21 20.90
C LEU A 105 -3.97 -2.14 20.71
N ALA A 106 -4.40 -1.19 19.89
CA ALA A 106 -5.76 -1.07 19.41
C ALA A 106 -5.77 -0.93 17.88
N THR A 107 -6.92 -1.22 17.28
CA THR A 107 -7.11 -1.10 15.84
C THR A 107 -8.08 0.02 15.54
N ILE A 108 -7.67 0.95 14.68
CA ILE A 108 -8.56 1.91 14.03
C ILE A 108 -8.95 1.33 12.66
N THR A 109 -10.21 1.51 12.27
CA THR A 109 -10.70 1.07 10.96
C THR A 109 -11.25 2.23 10.17
N TYR A 110 -11.00 2.20 8.87
CA TYR A 110 -11.44 3.20 7.90
C TYR A 110 -12.21 2.48 6.78
N GLY A 111 -13.53 2.60 6.77
CA GLY A 111 -14.38 2.11 5.68
C GLY A 111 -14.46 3.15 4.58
N TYR A 112 -14.07 2.77 3.35
CA TYR A 112 -14.17 3.60 2.16
C TYR A 112 -15.30 3.07 1.28
N ASP A 113 -16.32 3.89 1.04
CA ASP A 113 -17.39 3.63 0.07
C ASP A 113 -17.26 4.63 -1.07
N LEU A 114 -16.81 4.15 -2.24
CA LEU A 114 -16.57 4.92 -3.46
C LEU A 114 -17.72 4.71 -4.45
N VAL A 115 -18.31 5.82 -4.90
CA VAL A 115 -19.25 5.86 -6.02
C VAL A 115 -18.72 6.84 -7.06
N ALA A 116 -18.56 6.39 -8.30
CA ALA A 116 -18.11 7.26 -9.39
C ALA A 116 -18.85 6.99 -10.69
N SER A 117 -19.05 8.02 -11.52
CA SER A 117 -19.57 7.85 -12.87
C SER A 117 -18.49 7.26 -13.78
N LYS A 118 -18.82 6.21 -14.56
CA LYS A 118 -17.91 5.67 -15.59
C LYS A 118 -17.76 6.61 -16.78
N GLU A 119 -18.75 7.47 -17.04
CA GLU A 119 -18.72 8.42 -18.15
C GLU A 119 -17.81 9.62 -17.85
N THR A 120 -17.89 10.16 -16.63
CA THR A 120 -17.23 11.43 -16.29
C THR A 120 -16.07 11.28 -15.32
N GLY A 121 -15.96 10.15 -14.61
CA GLY A 121 -15.00 9.94 -13.53
C GLY A 121 -15.34 10.70 -12.24
N VAL A 122 -16.34 11.59 -12.23
CA VAL A 122 -16.74 12.32 -11.03
C VAL A 122 -17.18 11.33 -9.96
N CYS A 123 -16.60 11.47 -8.77
CA CYS A 123 -16.79 10.54 -7.68
C CYS A 123 -17.08 11.22 -6.35
N ASN A 124 -17.72 10.44 -5.46
CA ASN A 124 -17.84 10.73 -4.05
C ASN A 124 -17.30 9.53 -3.27
N VAL A 125 -16.51 9.80 -2.23
CA VAL A 125 -15.99 8.80 -1.32
C VAL A 125 -16.45 9.13 0.08
N SER A 126 -17.16 8.21 0.71
CA SER A 126 -17.49 8.27 2.13
C SER A 126 -16.44 7.47 2.92
N ILE A 127 -15.76 8.14 3.84
CA ILE A 127 -14.74 7.57 4.71
C ILE A 127 -15.32 7.50 6.11
N THR A 128 -15.61 6.30 6.59
CA THR A 128 -16.12 6.04 7.94
C THR A 128 -14.99 5.56 8.84
N THR A 129 -14.60 6.37 9.80
CA THR A 129 -13.56 6.04 10.78
C THR A 129 -14.22 5.50 12.04
N THR A 130 -13.81 4.31 12.48
CA THR A 130 -14.12 3.77 13.81
C THR A 130 -12.84 3.73 14.63
N ASN A 131 -12.79 4.50 15.71
CA ASN A 131 -11.60 4.60 16.58
C ASN A 131 -11.48 3.42 17.56
N GLU A 132 -10.44 3.44 18.39
CA GLU A 132 -10.16 2.42 19.39
C GLU A 132 -11.27 2.22 20.44
N LYS A 133 -12.15 3.22 20.61
CA LYS A 133 -13.27 3.21 21.55
C LYS A 133 -14.59 2.79 20.90
N GLY A 134 -14.56 2.51 19.59
CA GLY A 134 -15.76 2.22 18.80
C GLY A 134 -16.58 3.46 18.45
N GLU A 135 -16.04 4.66 18.63
CA GLU A 135 -16.70 5.89 18.19
C GLU A 135 -16.55 6.01 16.67
N VAL A 136 -17.66 6.37 16.02
CA VAL A 136 -17.76 6.44 14.57
C VAL A 136 -17.85 7.90 14.12
N SER A 137 -17.06 8.25 13.11
CA SER A 137 -17.14 9.52 12.40
C SER A 137 -17.10 9.29 10.89
N THR A 138 -17.65 10.21 10.11
CA THR A 138 -17.71 10.09 8.65
C THR A 138 -17.26 11.38 7.99
N LEU A 139 -16.40 11.25 6.99
CA LEU A 139 -15.95 12.31 6.09
C LEU A 139 -16.37 11.95 4.66
N SER A 140 -17.05 12.87 3.97
CA SER A 140 -17.32 12.72 2.53
C SER A 140 -16.42 13.64 1.74
N ILE A 141 -15.80 13.10 0.69
CA ILE A 141 -14.98 13.86 -0.26
C ILE A 141 -15.48 13.65 -1.68
N SER A 142 -15.42 14.69 -2.49
CA SER A 142 -15.63 14.62 -3.93
C SER A 142 -14.30 14.71 -4.66
N GLY A 143 -14.20 14.08 -5.82
CA GLY A 143 -13.02 14.15 -6.68
C GLY A 143 -13.23 13.48 -8.03
N THR A 144 -12.13 13.14 -8.70
CA THR A 144 -12.13 12.44 -9.99
C THR A 144 -11.46 11.08 -9.83
N LEU A 145 -12.19 10.02 -10.17
CA LEU A 145 -11.69 8.65 -10.23
C LEU A 145 -11.05 8.37 -11.59
N VAL A 146 -9.85 7.81 -11.56
CA VAL A 146 -9.14 7.31 -12.73
C VAL A 146 -8.64 5.89 -12.45
N GLU A 147 -8.91 4.96 -13.36
CA GLU A 147 -8.25 3.65 -13.40
C GLU A 147 -6.84 3.83 -13.99
N LYS A 148 -5.82 3.38 -13.28
CA LYS A 148 -4.43 3.43 -13.75
C LYS A 148 -3.64 2.24 -13.24
N GLU A 149 -2.57 1.94 -13.92
CA GLU A 149 -1.56 0.98 -13.49
C GLU A 149 -0.41 1.74 -12.82
N ILE A 150 -0.04 1.36 -11.61
CA ILE A 150 1.13 1.91 -10.90
C ILE A 150 2.06 0.81 -10.41
N TYR A 151 3.35 1.12 -10.37
CA TYR A 151 4.33 0.26 -9.72
C TYR A 151 4.06 0.23 -8.21
N ASN A 152 4.08 -0.97 -7.65
CA ASN A 152 3.96 -1.21 -6.22
C ASN A 152 5.28 -1.08 -5.46
#